data_AF-A0A197K2N9-F1
#
_entry.id   AF-A0A197K2N9-F1
#
_cell.length_a   1.000
_cell.length_b   1.000
_cell.length_c   1.000
_cell.angle_alpha   90.00
_cell.angle_beta   90.00
_cell.angle_gamma   90.00
#
_symmetry.space_group_name_H-M   'P 1'
#
loop_
_entity.id
_entity.type
_entity.pdbx_description
1 polymer ?
#
loop_
_entity_poly.entity_id
_entity_poly.type
_entity_poly.pdbx_seq_one_letter_code
_entity_poly.pdbx_strand_id
1 'polypeptide(L)'
;MGFGGQLTKRQRSKLDVHDVSLELFELPVAQSRKRMQTEEEMALKRSEITRRRKNQSAQRAEQDKLETINRLLKKQAGKRKTGAQDDDEGGAGGAGDDKRVEDIKGGRRSNRAIEVLEVPVVPLKEPAYPAPRGLCAVANCEQAWKYRGTKSKKVACGLAHLKVVEAEA
;
A
#
# COMPACT_ATOMS: atom_id res chain seq x y z
N MET A 1 15.50 -14.32 -27.02
CA MET A 1 14.60 -13.66 -28.00
C MET A 1 14.32 -12.26 -27.50
N GLY A 2 14.87 -11.25 -28.18
CA GLY A 2 14.91 -9.87 -27.70
C GLY A 2 13.57 -9.15 -27.85
N PHE A 3 13.26 -8.26 -26.91
CA PHE A 3 12.18 -7.29 -26.97
C PHE A 3 12.50 -6.18 -28.00
N GLY A 4 12.59 -6.55 -29.27
CA GLY A 4 12.80 -5.60 -30.36
C GLY A 4 11.48 -5.33 -31.09
N GLY A 5 10.91 -4.13 -30.91
CA GLY A 5 9.96 -3.58 -31.90
C GLY A 5 8.73 -2.84 -31.38
N GLN A 6 8.39 -2.88 -30.09
CA GLN A 6 7.24 -2.14 -29.58
C GLN A 6 7.65 -1.03 -28.62
N LEU A 7 7.52 0.22 -29.08
CA LEU A 7 7.72 1.40 -28.26
C LEU A 7 6.72 1.41 -27.10
N THR A 8 7.21 1.72 -25.91
CA THR A 8 6.36 1.92 -24.73
C THR A 8 5.37 3.06 -24.98
N LYS A 9 4.20 3.04 -24.33
CA LYS A 9 3.16 4.09 -24.47
C LYS A 9 3.74 5.51 -24.32
N ARG A 10 4.71 5.67 -23.42
CA ARG A 10 5.43 6.92 -23.15
C ARG A 10 6.40 7.34 -24.26
N GLN A 11 6.97 6.38 -24.99
CA GLN A 11 7.81 6.66 -26.16
C GLN A 11 6.95 7.00 -27.38
N ARG A 12 5.80 6.34 -27.56
CA ARG A 12 4.85 6.63 -28.65
C ARG A 12 4.30 8.05 -28.56
N SER A 13 3.91 8.51 -27.36
CA SER A 13 3.36 9.85 -27.17
C SER A 13 4.35 10.99 -27.46
N LYS A 14 5.66 10.72 -27.44
CA LYS A 14 6.67 11.74 -27.77
C LYS A 14 6.88 11.89 -29.28
N LEU A 15 6.57 10.86 -30.07
CA LEU A 15 6.71 10.87 -31.53
C LEU A 15 5.46 11.43 -32.22
N ASP A 16 4.30 11.29 -31.59
CA ASP A 16 2.98 11.76 -32.07
C ASP A 16 2.82 13.30 -32.04
N VAL A 17 3.84 14.04 -31.57
CA VAL A 17 3.80 15.51 -31.45
C VAL A 17 4.00 16.22 -32.80
N HIS A 18 4.36 15.49 -33.86
CA HIS A 18 4.70 16.06 -35.17
C HIS A 18 3.62 15.96 -36.26
N ASP A 19 2.44 15.39 -35.98
CA ASP A 19 1.33 15.41 -36.93
C ASP A 19 0.46 16.64 -36.70
N VAL A 20 0.87 17.75 -37.33
CA VAL A 20 0.24 19.08 -37.26
C VAL A 20 -1.15 19.10 -37.95
N SER A 21 -1.68 17.96 -38.40
CA SER A 21 -2.96 17.87 -39.11
C SER A 21 -4.11 17.22 -38.32
N LEU A 22 -3.90 16.81 -37.07
CA LEU A 22 -5.01 16.63 -36.14
C LEU A 22 -5.38 18.00 -35.56
N GLU A 23 -6.31 18.67 -36.22
CA GLU A 23 -7.14 19.73 -35.65
C GLU A 23 -7.44 19.38 -34.19
N LEU A 24 -6.73 20.07 -33.28
CA LEU A 24 -6.77 19.80 -31.85
C LEU A 24 -8.13 20.23 -31.35
N PHE A 25 -9.11 19.33 -31.47
CA PHE A 25 -10.47 19.55 -30.96
C PHE A 25 -10.38 19.91 -29.48
N GLU A 26 -10.72 21.15 -29.16
CA GLU A 26 -10.78 21.61 -27.78
C GLU A 26 -11.85 20.79 -27.04
N LEU A 27 -11.41 20.03 -26.03
CA LEU A 27 -12.36 19.36 -25.14
C LEU A 27 -13.22 20.43 -24.48
N PRO A 28 -14.55 20.29 -24.48
CA PRO A 28 -15.43 21.22 -23.79
C PRO A 28 -15.00 21.37 -22.33
N VAL A 29 -14.56 22.58 -21.95
CA VAL A 29 -14.18 22.96 -20.59
C VAL A 29 -15.38 23.04 -19.63
N ALA A 30 -16.56 22.62 -20.09
CA ALA A 30 -17.77 22.49 -19.30
C ALA A 30 -17.59 21.39 -18.26
N GLN A 31 -16.98 21.78 -17.14
CA GLN A 31 -17.04 21.19 -15.81
C GLN A 31 -17.13 19.66 -15.83
N SER A 32 -15.99 19.01 -15.58
CA SER A 32 -15.90 17.63 -15.10
C SER A 32 -16.66 17.45 -13.78
N ARG A 33 -17.97 17.64 -13.80
CA ARG A 33 -18.87 17.22 -12.73
C ARG A 33 -19.02 15.74 -12.97
N LYS A 34 -18.26 14.94 -12.21
CA LYS A 34 -18.61 13.52 -12.01
C LYS A 34 -20.11 13.49 -11.78
N ARG A 35 -20.86 12.82 -12.65
CA ARG A 35 -22.31 12.68 -12.46
C ARG A 35 -22.51 12.14 -11.05
N MET A 36 -23.28 12.86 -10.23
CA MET A 36 -23.60 12.41 -8.88
C MET A 36 -24.37 11.10 -9.08
N GLN A 37 -23.69 9.98 -8.84
CA GLN A 37 -24.32 8.67 -8.89
C GLN A 37 -25.45 8.70 -7.88
N THR A 38 -26.62 8.22 -8.29
CA THR A 38 -27.73 8.04 -7.35
C THR A 38 -27.30 7.08 -6.26
N GLU A 39 -27.92 7.18 -5.08
CA GLU A 39 -27.59 6.31 -3.95
C GLU A 39 -27.76 4.83 -4.31
N GLU A 40 -28.71 4.53 -5.20
CA GLU A 40 -28.98 3.21 -5.75
C GLU A 40 -27.84 2.70 -6.65
N GLU A 41 -27.30 3.53 -7.56
CA GLU A 41 -26.14 3.15 -8.39
C GLU A 41 -24.90 2.88 -7.55
N MET A 42 -24.68 3.66 -6.49
CA MET A 42 -23.59 3.42 -5.54
C MET A 42 -23.78 2.13 -4.74
N ALA A 43 -25.01 1.80 -4.37
CA ALA A 43 -25.33 0.54 -3.69
C ALA A 43 -25.09 -0.68 -4.61
N LEU A 44 -25.51 -0.60 -5.87
CA LEU A 44 -25.27 -1.65 -6.87
C LEU A 44 -23.78 -1.85 -7.13
N LYS A 45 -23.01 -0.78 -7.26
CA LYS A 45 -21.55 -0.87 -7.43
C LYS A 45 -20.87 -1.53 -6.23
N ARG A 46 -21.29 -1.22 -5.01
CA ARG A 46 -20.76 -1.83 -3.77
C ARG A 46 -21.11 -3.33 -3.69
N SER A 47 -22.32 -3.72 -4.07
CA SER A 47 -22.74 -5.13 -4.08
C SER A 47 -21.98 -5.93 -5.14
N GLU A 48 -21.75 -5.35 -6.32
CA GLU A 48 -20.98 -5.96 -7.39
C GLU A 48 -19.50 -6.16 -7.00
N ILE A 49 -18.86 -5.13 -6.42
CA ILE A 49 -17.47 -5.24 -5.93
C ILE A 49 -17.36 -6.33 -4.87
N THR A 50 -18.34 -6.41 -3.97
CA THR A 50 -18.37 -7.45 -2.93
C THR A 50 -18.50 -8.84 -3.55
N ARG A 51 -19.36 -9.01 -4.57
CA ARG A 51 -19.50 -10.27 -5.31
C ARG A 51 -18.20 -10.65 -6.02
N ARG A 52 -17.57 -9.69 -6.71
CA ARG A 52 -16.28 -9.89 -7.40
C ARG A 52 -15.18 -10.28 -6.42
N ARG A 53 -15.09 -9.62 -5.26
CA ARG A 53 -14.12 -9.93 -4.21
C ARG A 53 -14.32 -11.33 -3.64
N LYS A 54 -15.57 -11.74 -3.38
CA LYS A 54 -15.91 -13.10 -2.93
C LYS A 54 -15.51 -14.17 -3.95
N ASN A 55 -15.77 -13.92 -5.23
CA ASN A 55 -15.35 -14.84 -6.31
C ASN A 55 -13.82 -14.93 -6.40
N GLN A 56 -13.11 -13.79 -6.36
CA GLN A 56 -11.65 -13.78 -6.36
C GLN A 56 -11.04 -14.51 -5.16
N SER A 57 -11.62 -14.38 -3.97
CA SER A 57 -11.15 -15.14 -2.81
C SER A 57 -11.38 -16.64 -2.95
N ALA A 58 -12.53 -17.05 -3.51
CA ALA A 58 -12.81 -18.47 -3.78
C ALA A 58 -11.84 -19.04 -4.82
N GLN A 59 -11.62 -18.30 -5.91
CA GLN A 59 -10.68 -18.67 -6.96
C GLN A 59 -9.24 -18.78 -6.44
N ARG A 60 -8.79 -17.85 -5.59
CA ARG A 60 -7.46 -17.95 -4.95
C ARG A 60 -7.36 -19.17 -4.05
N ALA A 61 -8.37 -19.44 -3.21
CA ALA A 61 -8.37 -20.63 -2.36
C ALA A 61 -8.36 -21.94 -3.17
N GLU A 62 -9.02 -21.99 -4.33
CA GLU A 62 -8.93 -23.13 -5.25
C GLU A 62 -7.56 -23.24 -5.92
N GLN A 63 -6.98 -22.12 -6.35
CA GLN A 63 -5.62 -22.10 -6.88
C GLN A 63 -4.60 -22.58 -5.83
N ASP A 64 -4.69 -22.11 -4.59
CA ASP A 64 -3.81 -22.54 -3.49
C ASP A 64 -3.93 -24.05 -3.22
N LYS A 65 -5.17 -24.60 -3.29
CA LYS A 65 -5.40 -26.05 -3.21
C LYS A 65 -4.75 -26.79 -4.38
N LEU A 66 -4.95 -26.31 -5.61
CA LEU A 66 -4.34 -26.90 -6.80
C LEU A 66 -2.82 -26.78 -6.79
N GLU A 67 -2.26 -25.68 -6.32
CA GLU A 67 -0.81 -25.49 -6.15
C GLU A 67 -0.24 -26.41 -5.09
N THR A 68 -0.95 -26.61 -3.97
CA THR A 68 -0.57 -27.58 -2.94
C THR A 68 -0.63 -29.00 -3.48
N ILE A 69 -1.69 -29.37 -4.18
CA ILE A 69 -1.83 -30.67 -4.85
C ILE A 69 -0.69 -30.85 -5.87
N ASN A 70 -0.43 -29.88 -6.72
CA ASN A 70 0.66 -29.91 -7.68
C ASN A 70 2.03 -29.96 -7.00
N ARG A 71 2.21 -29.31 -5.86
CA ARG A 71 3.43 -29.37 -5.07
C ARG A 71 3.64 -30.77 -4.51
N LEU A 72 2.60 -31.44 -4.03
CA LEU A 72 2.68 -32.82 -3.54
C LEU A 72 2.87 -33.80 -4.69
N LEU A 73 2.08 -33.72 -5.76
CA LEU A 73 2.19 -34.57 -6.94
C LEU A 73 3.55 -34.43 -7.64
N LYS A 74 4.06 -33.19 -7.82
CA LYS A 74 5.34 -32.96 -8.49
C LYS A 74 6.57 -33.19 -7.58
N LYS A 75 6.48 -32.96 -6.26
CA LYS A 75 7.63 -33.16 -5.34
C LYS A 75 7.73 -34.57 -4.76
N GLN A 76 6.69 -35.40 -4.79
CA GLN A 76 6.77 -36.74 -4.18
C GLN A 76 7.52 -37.78 -5.03
N ALA A 77 7.84 -37.51 -6.29
CA ALA A 77 8.38 -38.54 -7.19
C ALA A 77 9.91 -38.51 -7.42
N GLY A 78 10.72 -37.86 -6.58
CA GLY A 78 12.17 -37.97 -6.80
C GLY A 78 13.12 -37.32 -5.79
N LYS A 79 13.42 -38.02 -4.69
CA LYS A 79 14.79 -38.04 -4.14
C LYS A 79 15.02 -39.21 -3.17
N ARG A 80 15.32 -40.39 -3.69
CA ARG A 80 16.32 -41.26 -3.04
C ARG A 80 17.66 -40.87 -3.66
N LYS A 81 18.43 -40.00 -2.99
CA LYS A 81 19.86 -39.84 -3.28
C LYS A 81 20.60 -39.84 -1.95
N THR A 82 21.28 -40.95 -1.69
CA THR A 82 22.33 -41.10 -0.70
C THR A 82 23.41 -40.03 -0.91
N GLY A 83 23.91 -39.43 0.18
CA GLY A 83 25.16 -38.69 0.21
C GLY A 83 25.10 -37.25 0.73
N ALA A 84 25.39 -37.13 2.03
CA ALA A 84 26.18 -36.10 2.73
C ALA A 84 25.74 -34.62 2.77
N GLN A 85 25.57 -34.16 4.03
CA GLN A 85 25.96 -32.87 4.65
C GLN A 85 25.23 -31.61 4.13
N ASP A 86 24.73 -30.68 4.97
CA ASP A 86 25.34 -30.05 6.14
C ASP A 86 24.39 -29.86 7.35
N ASP A 87 25.02 -29.61 8.49
CA ASP A 87 24.66 -29.60 9.92
C ASP A 87 23.59 -28.56 10.38
N ASP A 88 22.72 -28.89 11.35
CA ASP A 88 22.73 -28.50 12.79
C ASP A 88 22.60 -26.96 13.02
N GLU A 89 21.54 -26.39 13.63
CA GLU A 89 21.21 -26.48 15.07
C GLU A 89 19.81 -25.86 15.40
N GLY A 90 19.11 -26.42 16.40
CA GLY A 90 18.05 -25.80 17.24
C GLY A 90 16.59 -26.03 16.80
N GLY A 91 15.81 -26.99 17.34
CA GLY A 91 15.24 -27.02 18.71
C GLY A 91 14.00 -26.11 18.80
N ALA A 92 12.75 -26.51 19.13
CA ALA A 92 12.23 -27.63 19.91
C ALA A 92 10.77 -27.94 19.46
N GLY A 93 10.31 -29.16 19.77
CA GLY A 93 8.94 -29.60 19.52
C GLY A 93 7.89 -28.90 20.40
N GLY A 94 6.67 -28.83 19.87
CA GLY A 94 5.43 -28.56 20.60
C GLY A 94 4.34 -29.44 20.01
N ALA A 95 3.88 -30.41 20.82
CA ALA A 95 2.84 -31.38 20.52
C ALA A 95 1.44 -30.77 20.63
N GLY A 96 0.48 -31.29 19.84
CA GLY A 96 -0.96 -30.98 19.94
C GLY A 96 -1.29 -29.52 19.61
N ASP A 97 -2.42 -29.12 19.07
CA ASP A 97 -3.74 -29.72 19.04
C ASP A 97 -4.41 -29.22 17.75
N ASP A 98 -4.78 -30.13 16.84
CA ASP A 98 -5.62 -29.80 15.68
C ASP A 98 -7.05 -29.58 16.19
N LYS A 99 -7.33 -28.39 16.74
CA LYS A 99 -8.70 -27.96 17.01
C LYS A 99 -9.33 -27.57 15.67
N ARG A 100 -9.84 -28.59 14.97
CA ARG A 100 -10.77 -28.43 13.85
C ARG A 100 -11.98 -27.61 14.31
N VAL A 101 -11.99 -26.33 13.99
CA VAL A 101 -13.15 -25.45 14.21
C VAL A 101 -14.13 -25.73 13.08
N GLU A 102 -15.16 -26.52 13.37
CA GLU A 102 -16.29 -26.62 12.45
C GLU A 102 -17.08 -25.31 12.47
N ASP A 103 -17.21 -24.70 11.30
CA ASP A 103 -18.05 -23.53 11.06
C ASP A 103 -19.54 -23.93 11.20
N ILE A 104 -20.08 -23.81 12.42
CA ILE A 104 -21.52 -23.90 12.65
C ILE A 104 -22.18 -22.65 12.03
N LYS A 105 -22.71 -22.79 10.82
CA LYS A 105 -23.67 -21.82 10.24
C LYS A 105 -24.98 -21.86 11.02
N GLY A 106 -24.98 -21.24 12.19
CA GLY A 106 -26.18 -20.97 12.98
C GLY A 106 -26.09 -19.54 13.48
N GLY A 107 -26.98 -18.67 13.01
CA GLY A 107 -26.95 -17.24 13.30
C GLY A 107 -27.02 -16.95 14.80
N ARG A 108 -25.87 -16.61 15.40
CA ARG A 108 -25.69 -15.84 16.63
C ARG A 108 -24.31 -15.19 16.54
N ARG A 109 -24.22 -13.94 17.00
CA ARG A 109 -23.08 -13.03 16.83
C ARG A 109 -21.78 -13.73 17.24
N SER A 110 -20.78 -13.70 16.35
CA SER A 110 -19.50 -14.36 16.55
C SER A 110 -18.67 -13.65 17.61
N ASN A 111 -18.76 -14.08 18.86
CA ASN A 111 -17.80 -13.74 19.89
C ASN A 111 -16.80 -14.88 19.95
N ARG A 112 -15.67 -14.74 19.26
CA ARG A 112 -14.57 -15.70 19.36
C ARG A 112 -13.92 -15.49 20.73
N ALA A 113 -13.97 -16.51 21.60
CA ALA A 113 -13.17 -16.56 22.81
C ALA A 113 -11.71 -16.75 22.38
N ILE A 114 -10.99 -15.63 22.28
CA ILE A 114 -9.53 -15.62 22.25
C ILE A 114 -9.12 -15.79 23.72
N GLU A 115 -8.29 -16.76 24.05
CA GLU A 115 -7.67 -16.86 25.38
C GLU A 115 -6.94 -15.54 25.64
N VAL A 116 -7.52 -14.76 26.56
CA VAL A 116 -7.13 -13.37 26.82
C VAL A 116 -5.83 -13.40 27.61
N LEU A 117 -4.69 -13.29 26.92
CA LEU A 117 -3.58 -12.55 27.52
C LEU A 117 -4.13 -11.14 27.78
N GLU A 118 -4.31 -10.80 29.06
CA GLU A 118 -4.83 -9.52 29.54
C GLU A 118 -3.84 -8.39 29.22
N VAL A 119 -3.59 -8.15 27.94
CA VAL A 119 -2.99 -6.90 27.49
C VAL A 119 -4.15 -5.92 27.44
N PRO A 120 -4.21 -4.92 28.35
CA PRO A 120 -5.27 -3.93 28.29
C PRO A 120 -5.19 -3.24 26.93
N VAL A 121 -6.32 -3.20 26.22
CA VAL A 121 -6.45 -2.44 24.99
C VAL A 121 -6.35 -0.96 25.38
N VAL A 122 -5.13 -0.42 25.36
CA VAL A 122 -4.90 1.00 25.55
C VAL A 122 -5.41 1.70 24.28
N PRO A 123 -6.43 2.56 24.36
CA PRO A 123 -6.87 3.34 23.20
C PRO A 123 -5.67 4.12 22.67
N LEU A 124 -5.28 3.86 21.42
CA LEU A 124 -4.18 4.58 20.79
C LEU A 124 -4.61 6.05 20.71
N LYS A 125 -3.96 6.91 21.50
CA LYS A 125 -4.25 8.35 21.47
C LYS A 125 -3.94 8.84 20.07
N GLU A 126 -4.95 9.39 19.39
CA GLU A 126 -4.76 9.96 18.07
C GLU A 126 -3.60 10.95 18.13
N PRO A 127 -2.60 10.85 17.23
CA PRO A 127 -1.50 11.79 17.23
C PRO A 127 -2.09 13.18 17.00
N ALA A 128 -1.91 14.08 17.96
CA ALA A 128 -2.27 15.47 17.79
C ALA A 128 -1.60 15.96 16.50
N TYR A 129 -2.39 16.51 15.58
CA TYR A 129 -1.93 17.08 14.31
C TYR A 129 -0.66 17.92 14.56
N PRO A 130 0.34 17.91 13.66
CA PRO A 130 1.63 18.52 13.92
C PRO A 130 1.48 19.96 14.39
N ALA A 131 2.20 20.31 15.46
CA ALA A 131 2.19 21.65 16.02
C ALA A 131 2.50 22.69 14.93
N PRO A 132 1.90 23.90 14.99
CA PRO A 132 2.19 24.95 14.03
C PRO A 132 3.69 25.26 14.03
N ARG A 133 4.25 25.54 12.84
CA ARG A 133 5.66 25.91 12.70
C ARG A 133 5.91 27.24 13.42
N GLY A 134 6.98 27.30 14.21
CA GLY A 134 7.40 28.53 14.89
C GLY A 134 7.86 29.64 13.93
N LEU A 135 8.39 30.72 14.50
CA LEU A 135 8.81 31.92 13.77
C LEU A 135 10.21 31.79 13.15
N CYS A 136 10.52 32.68 12.21
CA CYS A 136 11.84 32.87 11.61
C CYS A 136 12.86 33.37 12.65
N ALA A 137 14.14 32.99 12.51
CA ALA A 137 15.21 33.42 13.41
C ALA A 137 15.80 34.81 13.09
N VAL A 138 15.43 35.41 11.96
CA VAL A 138 15.87 36.78 11.58
C VAL A 138 15.13 37.81 12.43
N ALA A 139 15.85 38.82 12.92
CA ALA A 139 15.27 39.91 13.69
C ALA A 139 14.08 40.55 12.95
N ASN A 140 12.98 40.78 13.66
CA ASN A 140 11.74 41.39 13.14
C ASN A 140 11.04 40.61 12.01
N CYS A 141 11.15 39.27 11.96
CA CYS A 141 10.40 38.44 11.03
C CYS A 141 9.38 37.53 11.72
N GLU A 142 8.10 37.82 11.53
CA GLU A 142 6.97 37.08 12.14
C GLU A 142 6.44 35.94 11.26
N GLN A 143 7.13 35.62 10.17
CA GLN A 143 6.70 34.55 9.27
C GLN A 143 7.09 33.17 9.82
N ALA A 144 6.20 32.20 9.64
CA ALA A 144 6.47 30.81 9.97
C ALA A 144 7.69 30.31 9.20
N TRP A 145 8.61 29.61 9.87
CA TRP A 145 9.80 29.11 9.22
C TRP A 145 9.47 27.97 8.25
N LYS A 146 10.20 27.94 7.13
CA LYS A 146 10.06 26.95 6.07
C LYS A 146 11.36 26.18 5.82
N TYR A 147 12.49 26.85 6.01
CA TYR A 147 13.82 26.31 5.74
C TYR A 147 14.64 26.27 7.03
N ARG A 148 15.59 25.33 7.10
CA ARG A 148 16.56 25.22 8.18
C ARG A 148 17.95 25.29 7.58
N GLY A 149 18.77 26.21 8.07
CA GLY A 149 20.15 26.36 7.63
C GLY A 149 20.98 25.14 8.00
N THR A 150 21.84 24.70 7.09
CA THR A 150 22.72 23.54 7.35
C THR A 150 23.91 23.93 8.21
N LYS A 151 24.47 25.12 7.95
CA LYS A 151 25.63 25.69 8.67
C LYS A 151 25.25 26.23 10.04
N SER A 152 24.26 27.13 10.07
CA SER A 152 23.85 27.85 11.28
C SER A 152 22.83 27.10 12.14
N LYS A 153 22.18 26.04 11.62
CA LYS A 153 21.05 25.30 12.26
C LYS A 153 19.86 26.16 12.69
N LYS A 154 19.88 27.46 12.39
CA LYS A 154 18.82 28.45 12.59
C LYS A 154 17.75 28.27 11.50
N VAL A 155 16.53 28.71 11.80
CA VAL A 155 15.35 28.53 10.94
C VAL A 155 15.01 29.84 10.22
N ALA A 156 14.53 29.75 8.97
CA ALA A 156 14.19 30.90 8.14
C ALA A 156 12.88 30.70 7.36
N CYS A 157 12.13 31.78 7.11
CA CYS A 157 10.89 31.74 6.33
C CYS A 157 11.13 31.60 4.81
N GLY A 158 12.24 32.13 4.30
CA GLY A 158 12.56 32.15 2.87
C GLY A 158 14.06 32.15 2.58
N LEU A 159 14.44 32.03 1.30
CA LEU A 159 15.84 31.93 0.87
C LEU A 159 16.67 33.19 1.20
N ALA A 160 16.07 34.38 1.18
CA ALA A 160 16.76 35.62 1.54
C ALA A 160 17.18 35.61 3.03
N HIS A 161 16.24 35.28 3.92
CA HIS A 161 16.52 35.14 5.35
C HIS A 161 17.44 33.97 5.67
N LEU A 162 17.34 32.86 4.91
CA LEU A 162 18.26 31.73 5.05
C LEU A 162 19.71 32.14 4.75
N LYS A 163 19.94 32.93 3.70
CA LYS A 163 21.29 33.44 3.36
C LYS A 163 21.86 34.36 4.44
N VAL A 164 21.05 35.26 5.01
CA VAL A 164 21.47 36.11 6.14
C VAL A 164 21.85 35.25 7.34
N VAL A 165 20.99 34.30 7.67
CA VAL A 165 21.17 33.35 8.78
C VAL A 165 22.39 32.43 8.58
N GLU A 166 22.74 32.10 7.34
CA GLU A 166 23.94 31.32 7.02
C GLU A 166 25.20 32.18 6.88
N ALA A 167 25.09 33.48 6.64
CA ALA A 167 26.22 34.42 6.65
C ALA A 167 26.66 34.79 8.08
N GLU A 168 25.75 34.69 9.05
CA GLU A 168 26.02 34.89 10.48
C GLU A 168 26.66 33.68 11.19
N ALA A 169 26.95 32.58 10.48
CA ALA A 169 27.47 31.33 11.05
C ALA A 169 28.85 30.95 10.49
#